data_AF-A0A0A8H2Z4-F1
#
_entry.id   AF-A0A0A8H2Z4-F1
#
_cell.length_a   1.000
_cell.length_b   1.000
_cell.length_c   1.000
_cell.angle_alpha   90.00
_cell.angle_beta   90.00
_cell.angle_gamma   90.00
#
_symmetry.space_group_name_H-M   'P 1'
#
loop_
_entity.id
_entity.type
_entity.pdbx_description
1 polymer ?
#
loop_
_entity_poly.entity_id
_entity_poly.type
_entity_poly.pdbx_seq_one_letter_code
_entity_poly.pdbx_strand_id
1 'polypeptide(L)' 'MKKRYTLSLSQELFDRLDKTAKLAKKKKAQILRDALENYLDDMEDFAPAIEALEDLKDGNSKKLDSIIKKLKC' A
#
# COMPACT_ATOMS: atom_id res chain seq x y z
N MET A 1 11.48 16.28 -7.41
CA MET A 1 12.13 16.94 -6.25
C MET A 1 12.14 15.96 -5.07
N LYS A 2 13.29 15.64 -4.46
CA LYS A 2 13.34 14.68 -3.33
C LYS A 2 13.00 15.42 -2.03
N LYS A 3 11.96 14.98 -1.32
CA LYS A 3 11.59 15.47 0.02
C LYS A 3 12.15 14.53 1.08
N ARG A 4 12.61 15.08 2.21
CA ARG A 4 13.09 14.29 3.37
C ARG A 4 12.07 14.41 4.49
N TYR A 5 11.83 13.30 5.19
CA TYR A 5 11.06 13.27 6.43
C TYR A 5 11.83 12.46 7.48
N THR A 6 11.60 12.76 8.74
CA THR A 6 12.17 12.04 9.88
C THR A 6 11.05 11.30 10.60
N LEU A 7 11.30 10.06 10.99
CA LEU A 7 10.37 9.21 11.70
C LEU A 7 11.07 8.58 12.90
N SER A 8 10.40 8.62 14.05
CA SER A 8 10.79 7.86 15.24
C SER A 8 9.98 6.58 15.29
N LEU A 9 10.64 5.45 15.56
CA LEU A 9 10.01 4.16 15.72
C LEU A 9 10.05 3.76 17.20
N SER A 10 9.01 3.05 17.66
CA SER A 10 9.10 2.31 18.93
C SER A 10 10.25 1.30 18.87
N GLN A 11 10.86 0.99 20.02
CA GLN A 11 11.97 0.03 20.09
C GLN A 11 11.62 -1.32 19.46
N GLU A 12 10.43 -1.86 19.76
CA GLU A 12 9.98 -3.15 19.22
C GLU A 12 9.92 -3.15 17.69
N LEU A 13 9.35 -2.11 17.09
CA LEU A 13 9.26 -1.97 15.64
C LEU A 13 10.64 -1.82 15.00
N PHE A 14 11.54 -1.08 15.65
CA PHE A 14 12.92 -0.95 15.18
C PHE A 14 13.66 -2.29 15.19
N ASP A 15 13.50 -3.09 16.25
CA ASP A 15 14.14 -4.40 16.37
C ASP A 15 13.61 -5.38 15.33
N ARG A 16 12.30 -5.36 15.05
CA ARG A 16 11.67 -6.12 13.97
C ARG A 16 12.24 -5.70 12.61
N LEU A 17 12.36 -4.40 12.35
CA LEU A 17 12.96 -3.87 11.12
C LEU A 17 14.42 -4.29 10.97
N ASP A 18 15.21 -4.27 12.05
CA ASP A 18 16.61 -4.70 12.04
C ASP A 18 16.77 -6.19 11.72
N LYS A 19 15.95 -7.05 12.33
CA LYS A 19 15.90 -8.48 12.01
C LYS A 19 15.56 -8.70 10.54
N THR A 20 14.51 -8.06 10.03
CA THR A 20 14.10 -8.18 8.63
C THR A 20 15.19 -7.69 7.67
N ALA A 21 15.85 -6.57 7.98
CA ALA A 21 16.95 -6.03 7.18
C ALA A 21 18.14 -7.00 7.09
N LYS A 22 18.51 -7.63 8.20
CA LYS A 22 19.56 -8.65 8.26
C LYS A 22 19.22 -9.88 7.43
N LEU A 23 18.00 -10.40 7.57
CA LEU A 23 17.54 -11.57 6.82
C LEU A 23 17.47 -11.31 5.31
N ALA A 24 16.90 -10.17 4.92
CA ALA A 24 16.74 -9.80 3.51
C ALA A 24 18.03 -9.26 2.87
N LYS A 25 19.11 -9.06 3.64
CA LYS A 25 20.34 -8.37 3.22
C LYS A 25 20.07 -7.01 2.54
N LYS A 26 19.04 -6.29 3.02
CA LYS A 26 18.61 -4.99 2.51
C LYS A 26 18.84 -3.89 3.55
N LYS A 27 18.95 -2.64 3.08
CA LYS A 27 19.01 -1.47 3.99
C LYS A 27 17.64 -1.25 4.64
N LYS A 28 17.61 -0.94 5.94
CA LYS A 28 16.38 -0.57 6.68
C LYS A 28 15.57 0.51 5.95
N ALA A 29 16.25 1.55 5.46
CA ALA A 29 15.63 2.65 4.73
C ALA A 29 15.06 2.26 3.36
N GLN A 30 15.53 1.16 2.76
CA GLN A 30 14.91 0.60 1.57
C GLN A 30 13.64 -0.14 1.95
N ILE A 31 13.69 -1.01 2.96
CA ILE A 31 12.50 -1.73 3.44
C ILE A 31 11.38 -0.76 3.87
N LEU A 32 11.72 0.33 4.57
CA LEU A 32 10.73 1.34 4.94
C LEU A 32 10.11 2.07 3.75
N ARG A 33 10.89 2.28 2.67
CA ARG A 33 10.36 2.87 1.43
C ARG A 33 9.45 1.89 0.71
N ASP A 34 9.95 0.68 0.46
CA ASP A 34 9.19 -0.39 -0.19
C ASP A 34 7.86 -0.66 0.56
N ALA A 35 7.88 -0.70 1.90
CA ALA A 35 6.69 -0.92 2.71
C ALA A 35 5.70 0.27 2.65
N LEU A 36 6.20 1.50 2.60
CA LEU A 36 5.34 2.68 2.49
C LEU A 36 4.73 2.79 1.09
N GLU A 37 5.51 2.53 0.03
CA GLU A 37 5.03 2.49 -1.35
C GLU A 37 3.93 1.44 -1.48
N ASN A 38 4.17 0.20 -1.05
CA ASN A 38 3.17 -0.86 -1.10
C ASN A 38 1.89 -0.52 -0.31
N TYR A 39 2.03 0.06 0.89
CA TYR A 39 0.86 0.44 1.69
C TYR A 39 0.03 1.53 1.03
N LEU A 40 0.68 2.51 0.37
CA LEU A 40 -0.02 3.57 -0.35
C LEU A 40 -0.70 3.03 -1.60
N ASP A 41 -0.02 2.18 -2.37
CA ASP A 41 -0.59 1.51 -3.54
C ASP A 41 -1.83 0.68 -3.16
N ASP A 42 -1.74 -0.12 -2.09
CA ASP A 42 -2.87 -0.90 -1.57
C ASP A 42 -4.06 0.00 -1.17
N MET A 43 -3.79 1.16 -0.56
CA MET A 43 -4.83 2.11 -0.14
C MET A 43 -5.46 2.85 -1.32
N GLU A 44 -4.67 3.16 -2.36
CA GLU A 44 -5.15 3.73 -3.62
C GLU A 44 -6.08 2.76 -4.36
N ASP A 45 -5.83 1.46 -4.28
CA ASP A 45 -6.72 0.41 -4.81
C ASP A 45 -7.93 0.12 -3.92
N PHE A 46 -7.79 0.27 -2.60
CA PHE A 46 -8.85 -0.06 -1.64
C PHE A 46 -10.08 0.86 -1.76
N ALA A 47 -9.86 2.17 -1.88
CA ALA A 47 -10.94 3.14 -1.99
C ALA A 47 -11.90 2.89 -3.19
N PRO A 48 -11.41 2.75 -4.44
CA PRO A 48 -12.28 2.45 -5.58
C PRO A 48 -12.93 1.06 -5.46
N ALA A 49 -12.28 0.10 -4.80
CA ALA A 49 -12.89 -1.20 -4.54
C ALA A 49 -14.08 -1.10 -3.57
N ILE A 50 -13.96 -0.34 -2.48
CA ILE A 50 -15.07 -0.05 -1.54
C ILE A 50 -16.22 0.63 -2.28
N GLU A 51 -15.93 1.68 -3.06
CA GLU A 51 -16.97 2.39 -3.81
C GLU A 51 -17.69 1.49 -4.82
N ALA A 52 -16.96 0.59 -5.48
CA ALA A 52 -17.58 -0.37 -6.38
C ALA A 52 -18.47 -1.37 -5.63
N LEU A 53 -18.07 -1.80 -4.43
CA LEU A 53 -18.89 -2.69 -3.58
C LEU A 53 -20.16 -2.00 -3.09
N GLU A 54 -20.09 -0.72 -2.72
CA GLU A 54 -21.26 0.08 -2.35
C GLU A 54 -22.22 0.26 -3.53
N ASP A 55 -21.72 0.65 -4.70
CA ASP A 55 -22.53 0.75 -5.93
C ASP A 55 -23.21 -0.60 -6.27
N LEU A 56 -22.50 -1.72 -6.12
CA LEU A 56 -23.05 -3.06 -6.37
C LEU A 56 -24.17 -3.42 -5.38
N LYS A 57 -24.03 -3.04 -4.11
CA LYS A 57 -25.08 -3.25 -3.09
C LYS A 57 -26.36 -2.50 -3.46
N ASP A 58 -26.24 -1.34 -4.10
CA ASP A 58 -27.35 -0.56 -4.61
C ASP A 58 -27.84 -1.04 -6.00
N GLY A 59 -27.31 -2.16 -6.51
CA GLY A 59 -27.67 -2.76 -7.79
C GLY A 59 -27.03 -2.12 -9.02
N ASN A 60 -26.04 -1.25 -8.83
CA ASN A 60 -25.32 -0.54 -9.89
C ASN A 60 -23.93 -1.16 -10.13
N SER A 61 -23.69 -1.77 -11.30
CA SER A 61 -22.40 -2.41 -11.63
C SER A 61 -21.41 -1.51 -12.36
N LYS A 62 -21.77 -0.26 -12.69
CA LYS A 62 -20.98 0.58 -13.62
C LYS A 62 -19.53 0.79 -13.18
N LYS A 63 -19.29 1.01 -11.88
CA LYS A 63 -17.92 1.16 -11.35
C LYS A 63 -17.14 -0.15 -11.42
N LEU A 64 -17.75 -1.28 -11.09
CA LEU A 64 -17.13 -2.60 -11.23
C LEU A 64 -16.71 -2.87 -12.69
N ASP A 65 -17.60 -2.60 -13.65
CA ASP A 65 -17.33 -2.78 -15.08
C ASP A 65 -16.13 -1.91 -15.53
N SER A 66 -16.03 -0.69 -15.00
CA SER A 66 -14.92 0.22 -15.28
C SER A 66 -13.57 -0.28 -14.72
N ILE A 67 -13.57 -0.87 -13.53
CA ILE A 67 -12.38 -1.46 -12.89
C ILE A 67 -11.93 -2.69 -13.68
N ILE A 68 -12.85 -3.59 -14.03
CA ILE A 68 -12.56 -4.78 -14.86
C ILE A 68 -11.95 -4.37 -16.20
N LYS A 69 -12.44 -3.29 -16.82
CA LYS A 69 -11.91 -2.79 -18.08
C LYS A 69 -10.47 -2.28 -17.95
N LYS A 70 -10.12 -1.62 -16.84
CA LYS A 70 -8.75 -1.16 -16.55
C LYS A 70 -7.78 -2.31 -16.30
N LEU A 71 -8.25 -3.41 -15.71
CA LEU A 71 -7.44 -4.61 -15.41
C LEU A 71 -7.22 -5.55 -16.60
N LYS A 72 -8.03 -5.42 -17.67
CA LYS A 72 -7.91 -6.23 -18.90
C LYS A 72 -6.98 -5.63 -19.97
N CYS A 73 -6.19 -4.62 -19.61
CA CYS A 73 -5.18 -4.01 -20.47
C CYS A 73 -3.79 -4.55 -20.13
#